data_AF-A0AAD6UR67-F1
#
_entry.id   AF-A0AAD6UR67-F1
#
_cell.length_a   1.000
_cell.length_b   1.000
_cell.length_c   1.000
_cell.angle_alpha   90.00
_cell.angle_beta   90.00
_cell.angle_gamma   90.00
#
_symmetry.space_group_name_H-M   'P 1'
#
loop_
_entity.id
_entity.type
_entity.pdbx_description
1 polymer ?
#
loop_
_entity_poly.entity_id
_entity_poly.type
_entity_poly.pdbx_seq_one_letter_code
_entity_poly.pdbx_strand_id
1 'polypeptide(L)'
;MTNATSHQTLSELATAIARHGEANFRITVELCARIALMRRVYLKDGSEKFWDSLEDEIDTIHGIASAPNRITGEAPAQPEIAKNVTKIFKTILEEDHKKHGAGDPQATNTIDLLLTVVGPF
;
A
#
# COMPACT_ATOMS: atom_id res chain seq x y z
N MET A 1 20.01 22.01 1.51
CA MET A 1 20.01 20.73 0.80
C MET A 1 19.47 19.68 1.76
N THR A 2 18.18 19.39 1.69
CA THR A 2 17.54 18.36 2.53
C THR A 2 17.73 17.01 1.87
N ASN A 3 18.55 16.16 2.47
CA ASN A 3 18.76 14.78 2.03
C ASN A 3 17.43 14.03 2.03
N ALA A 4 17.10 13.45 0.89
CA ALA A 4 16.05 12.44 0.79
C ALA A 4 16.44 11.23 1.67
N THR A 5 15.44 10.58 2.26
CA THR A 5 15.53 9.32 3.04
C THR A 5 16.13 9.39 4.46
N SER A 6 15.51 10.16 5.36
CA SER A 6 15.50 9.78 6.78
C SER A 6 14.17 9.08 7.07
N HIS A 7 14.15 7.75 6.97
CA HIS A 7 12.98 6.97 7.37
C HIS A 7 12.89 7.00 8.90
N GLN A 8 11.82 7.58 9.45
CA GLN A 8 11.52 7.47 10.88
C GLN A 8 11.22 6.01 11.22
N THR A 9 11.72 5.54 12.35
CA THR A 9 11.44 4.17 12.82
C THR A 9 9.94 4.04 13.14
N LEU A 10 9.38 2.83 13.02
CA LEU A 10 7.98 2.54 13.40
C LEU A 10 7.66 3.00 14.83
N SER A 11 8.63 2.94 15.75
CA SER A 11 8.49 3.42 17.12
C SER A 11 8.38 4.94 17.22
N GLU A 12 9.16 5.69 16.44
CA GLU A 12 9.08 7.16 16.38
C GLU A 12 7.78 7.61 15.72
N LEU A 13 7.33 6.89 14.68
CA LEU A 13 6.03 7.12 14.03
C LEU A 13 4.87 6.86 15.00
N ALA A 14 4.87 5.73 15.72
CA ALA A 14 3.86 5.39 16.70
C ALA A 14 3.84 6.41 17.87
N THR A 15 5.02 6.85 18.30
CA THR A 15 5.16 7.89 19.33
C THR A 15 4.65 9.24 18.83
N ALA A 16 4.89 9.59 17.57
CA ALA A 16 4.38 10.81 16.96
C ALA A 16 2.84 10.78 16.83
N ILE A 17 2.26 9.65 16.41
CA ILE A 17 0.80 9.44 16.36
C ILE A 17 0.18 9.56 17.76
N ALA A 18 0.80 8.93 18.77
CA ALA A 18 0.29 8.92 20.13
C ALA A 18 0.44 10.27 20.85
N ARG A 19 1.52 11.02 20.58
CA ARG A 19 1.79 12.33 21.19
C ARG A 19 1.11 13.49 20.47
N HIS A 20 0.94 13.38 19.16
CA HIS A 20 0.32 14.40 18.33
C HIS A 20 -0.95 13.81 17.72
N GLY A 21 -2.01 13.69 18.52
CA GLY A 21 -3.36 13.34 18.04
C GLY A 21 -3.90 14.30 16.95
N GLU A 22 -3.16 15.37 16.63
CA GLU A 22 -3.40 16.37 15.58
C GLU A 22 -2.29 16.42 14.52
N ALA A 23 -1.38 15.43 14.45
CA ALA A 23 -0.45 15.42 13.33
C ALA A 23 -1.25 15.24 12.04
N ASN A 24 -1.02 16.12 11.07
CA ASN A 24 -1.57 16.10 9.72
C ASN A 24 -1.07 14.86 8.97
N PHE A 25 -1.46 13.67 9.44
CA PHE A 25 -1.14 12.42 8.78
C PHE A 25 -1.95 12.39 7.50
N ARG A 26 -1.23 12.52 6.39
CA ARG A 26 -1.83 12.32 5.09
C ARG A 26 -2.08 10.82 4.91
N ILE A 27 -3.35 10.43 4.93
CA ILE A 27 -3.75 9.10 4.51
C ILE A 27 -3.42 8.99 3.01
N THR A 28 -2.44 8.16 2.68
CA THR A 28 -2.05 7.89 1.29
C THR A 28 -2.66 6.58 0.81
N VAL A 29 -2.76 6.43 -0.51
CA VAL A 29 -3.24 5.19 -1.14
C VAL A 29 -2.37 4.00 -0.71
N GLU A 30 -1.06 4.20 -0.61
CA GLU A 30 -0.13 3.14 -0.22
C GLU A 30 -0.28 2.72 1.26
N LEU A 31 -0.72 3.63 2.14
CA LEU A 31 -1.05 3.26 3.52
C LEU A 31 -2.33 2.41 3.55
N CYS A 32 -3.38 2.88 2.89
CA CYS A 32 -4.66 2.15 2.81
C CYS A 32 -4.49 0.76 2.17
N ALA A 33 -3.71 0.67 1.09
CA ALA A 33 -3.45 -0.59 0.40
C ALA A 33 -2.66 -1.59 1.26
N ARG A 34 -1.71 -1.13 2.08
CA ARG A 34 -1.01 -2.02 3.04
C ARG A 34 -1.96 -2.56 4.10
N ILE A 35 -2.87 -1.73 4.62
CA ILE A 35 -3.90 -2.18 5.56
C ILE A 35 -4.85 -3.19 4.91
N ALA A 36 -5.28 -2.91 3.67
CA ALA A 36 -6.10 -3.84 2.89
C ALA A 36 -5.39 -5.18 2.65
N LEU A 37 -4.08 -5.15 2.32
CA LEU A 37 -3.27 -6.35 2.17
C LEU A 37 -3.19 -7.14 3.49
N MET A 38 -2.90 -6.48 4.61
CA MET A 38 -2.89 -7.12 5.93
C MET A 38 -4.22 -7.78 6.25
N ARG A 39 -5.35 -7.09 5.98
CA ARG A 39 -6.68 -7.68 6.16
C ARG A 39 -6.88 -8.91 5.27
N ARG A 40 -6.50 -8.85 3.99
CA ARG A 40 -6.61 -9.98 3.05
C ARG A 40 -5.84 -11.20 3.55
N VAL A 41 -4.60 -11.00 4.00
CA VAL A 41 -3.76 -12.08 4.53
C VAL A 41 -4.33 -12.62 5.83
N TYR A 42 -4.76 -11.76 6.76
CA TYR A 42 -5.34 -12.18 8.04
C TYR A 42 -6.61 -13.00 7.87
N LEU A 43 -7.47 -12.63 6.91
CA LEU A 43 -8.68 -13.38 6.59
C LEU A 43 -8.38 -14.75 5.92
N LYS A 44 -7.20 -14.92 5.33
CA LYS A 44 -6.75 -16.17 4.72
C LYS A 44 -6.04 -17.06 5.74
N ASP A 45 -5.15 -16.48 6.54
CA ASP A 45 -4.37 -17.13 7.59
C ASP A 45 -4.20 -16.18 8.79
N GLY A 46 -5.14 -16.26 9.73
CA GLY A 46 -5.11 -15.51 10.99
C GLY A 46 -4.32 -16.21 12.10
N SER A 47 -3.49 -17.20 11.77
CA SER A 47 -2.69 -17.95 12.73
C SER A 47 -1.36 -17.25 13.05
N GLU A 48 -0.50 -17.91 13.81
CA GLU A 48 0.86 -17.44 14.11
C GLU A 48 1.72 -17.23 12.84
N LYS A 49 1.35 -17.87 11.71
CA LYS A 49 2.01 -17.73 10.40
C LYS A 49 1.56 -16.53 9.59
N PHE A 50 0.70 -15.68 10.16
CA PHE A 50 0.21 -14.47 9.50
C PHE A 50 1.36 -13.61 8.95
N TRP A 51 2.41 -13.42 9.74
CA TRP A 51 3.54 -12.56 9.36
C TRP A 51 4.34 -13.15 8.19
N ASP A 52 4.62 -14.45 8.22
CA ASP A 52 5.28 -15.16 7.12
C ASP A 52 4.44 -15.05 5.83
N SER A 53 3.12 -15.26 5.94
CA SER A 53 2.20 -15.14 4.81
C SER A 53 2.10 -13.72 4.26
N LEU A 54 2.27 -12.71 5.13
CA LEU A 54 2.28 -11.31 4.71
C LEU A 54 3.58 -10.97 3.98
N GLU A 55 4.71 -11.48 4.46
CA GLU A 55 6.02 -11.32 3.82
C GLU A 55 6.03 -11.98 2.43
N ASP A 56 5.54 -13.21 2.30
CA ASP A 56 5.40 -13.91 1.01
C ASP A 56 4.57 -13.11 -0.01
N GLU A 57 3.49 -12.47 0.43
CA GLU A 57 2.63 -11.65 -0.42
C GLU A 57 3.33 -10.34 -0.83
N ILE A 58 4.12 -9.73 0.08
CA ILE A 58 4.93 -8.55 -0.23
C ILE A 58 6.01 -8.90 -1.25
N ASP A 59 6.71 -10.01 -1.06
CA ASP A 59 7.73 -10.50 -1.99
C ASP A 59 7.14 -10.82 -3.36
N THR A 60 5.94 -11.39 -3.39
CA THR A 60 5.19 -11.63 -4.63
C THR A 60 4.90 -10.31 -5.36
N ILE A 61 4.45 -9.27 -4.64
CA ILE A 61 4.19 -7.95 -5.22
C ILE A 61 5.47 -7.35 -5.81
N HIS A 62 6.59 -7.42 -5.08
CA HIS A 62 7.88 -6.94 -5.56
C HIS A 62 8.40 -7.73 -6.77
N GLY A 63 8.22 -9.05 -6.76
CA GLY A 63 8.57 -9.92 -7.87
C GLY A 63 7.78 -9.59 -9.14
N ILE A 64 6.46 -9.36 -9.01
CA ILE A 64 5.61 -8.92 -10.13
C ILE A 64 6.02 -7.53 -10.62
N ALA A 65 6.26 -6.59 -9.71
CA ALA A 65 6.59 -5.21 -10.07
C ALA A 65 7.96 -5.07 -10.75
N SER A 66 8.89 -5.98 -10.42
CA SER A 66 10.25 -6.02 -10.96
C SER A 66 10.40 -6.99 -12.15
N ALA A 67 9.32 -7.68 -12.54
CA ALA A 67 9.35 -8.65 -13.62
C ALA A 67 9.72 -7.96 -14.95
N PRO A 68 10.60 -8.58 -15.77
CA PRO A 68 10.92 -8.05 -17.09
C PRO A 68 9.68 -7.90 -17.96
N ASN A 69 9.68 -6.86 -18.79
CA ASN A 69 8.61 -6.65 -19.74
C ASN A 69 8.53 -7.86 -20.70
N ARG A 70 7.35 -8.47 -20.84
CA ARG A 70 7.15 -9.67 -21.66
C ARG A 70 7.43 -9.47 -23.16
N ILE A 71 7.42 -8.23 -23.63
CA ILE A 71 7.62 -7.86 -25.03
C ILE A 71 9.10 -7.52 -25.29
N THR A 72 9.72 -6.73 -24.41
CA THR A 72 11.11 -6.26 -24.61
C THR A 72 12.15 -7.11 -23.91
N GLY A 73 11.77 -7.93 -22.92
CA GLY A 73 12.69 -8.70 -22.09
C GLY A 73 13.50 -7.87 -21.10
N GLU A 74 13.30 -6.56 -21.07
CA GLU A 74 14.07 -5.64 -20.23
C GLU A 74 13.49 -5.57 -18.81
N ALA A 75 14.37 -5.56 -17.82
CA ALA A 75 13.99 -5.33 -16.43
C ALA A 75 13.60 -3.85 -16.24
N PRO A 76 12.48 -3.55 -15.55
CA PRO A 76 12.06 -2.19 -15.30
C PRO A 76 13.07 -1.42 -14.45
N ALA A 77 13.21 -0.12 -14.71
CA ALA A 77 14.04 0.75 -13.88
C ALA A 77 13.38 0.98 -12.51
N GLN A 78 14.16 1.37 -11.49
CA GLN A 78 13.64 1.60 -10.14
C GLN A 78 12.40 2.53 -10.06
N PRO A 79 12.33 3.65 -10.81
CA PRO A 79 11.13 4.48 -10.83
C PRO A 79 9.89 3.76 -11.39
N GLU A 80 10.08 2.84 -12.34
CA GLU A 80 9.00 2.05 -12.93
C GLU A 80 8.54 0.94 -11.99
N ILE A 81 9.47 0.31 -11.25
CA ILE A 81 9.14 -0.65 -10.19
C ILE A 81 8.25 0.02 -9.14
N ALA A 82 8.60 1.23 -8.69
CA ALA A 82 7.77 1.98 -7.74
C ALA A 82 6.36 2.26 -8.30
N LYS A 83 6.25 2.65 -9.58
CA LYS A 83 4.96 2.84 -10.25
C LYS A 83 4.15 1.54 -10.35
N ASN A 84 4.79 0.42 -10.65
CA ASN A 84 4.16 -0.89 -10.72
C ASN A 84 3.64 -1.35 -9.35
N VAL A 85 4.43 -1.15 -8.28
CA VAL A 85 4.01 -1.41 -6.90
C VAL A 85 2.78 -0.58 -6.54
N THR A 86 2.79 0.74 -6.80
CA THR A 86 1.63 1.61 -6.55
C THR A 86 0.40 1.15 -7.32
N LYS A 87 0.55 0.69 -8.57
CA LYS A 87 -0.55 0.15 -9.36
C LYS A 87 -1.16 -1.10 -8.75
N ILE A 88 -0.32 -2.05 -8.31
CA ILE A 88 -0.77 -3.27 -7.63
C ILE A 88 -1.50 -2.92 -6.32
N PHE A 89 -0.96 -1.99 -5.54
CA PHE A 89 -1.59 -1.52 -4.31
C PHE A 89 -2.95 -0.84 -4.55
N LYS A 90 -3.09 -0.04 -5.61
CA LYS A 90 -4.40 0.51 -6.01
C LYS A 90 -5.40 -0.61 -6.28
N THR A 91 -5.02 -1.65 -7.03
CA THR A 91 -5.89 -2.80 -7.30
C THR A 91 -6.30 -3.53 -6.02
N ILE A 92 -5.36 -3.78 -5.10
CA ILE A 92 -5.67 -4.41 -3.80
C ILE A 92 -6.69 -3.58 -3.01
N LEU A 93 -6.51 -2.26 -2.99
CA LEU A 93 -7.42 -1.35 -2.29
C LEU A 93 -8.82 -1.32 -2.93
N GLU A 94 -8.89 -1.29 -4.26
CA GLU A 94 -10.17 -1.36 -4.99
C GLU A 94 -10.92 -2.67 -4.73
N GLU A 95 -10.21 -3.80 -4.71
CA GLU A 95 -10.79 -5.12 -4.40
C GLU A 95 -11.31 -5.19 -2.96
N ASP A 96 -10.51 -4.72 -2.00
CA ASP A 96 -10.93 -4.65 -0.60
C ASP A 96 -12.15 -3.74 -0.43
N HIS A 97 -12.15 -2.58 -1.07
CA HIS A 97 -13.27 -1.65 -1.03
C HIS A 97 -14.56 -2.27 -1.62
N LYS A 98 -14.48 -2.92 -2.78
CA LYS A 98 -15.63 -3.61 -3.38
C LYS A 98 -16.19 -4.70 -2.47
N LYS A 99 -15.33 -5.44 -1.78
CA LYS A 99 -15.71 -6.58 -0.95
C LYS A 99 -16.20 -6.19 0.44
N HIS A 100 -15.62 -5.14 1.02
CA HIS A 100 -15.80 -4.80 2.45
C HIS A 100 -16.30 -3.37 2.69
N GLY A 101 -16.25 -2.47 1.70
CA GLY A 101 -16.63 -1.07 1.82
C GLY A 101 -17.94 -0.68 1.12
N ALA A 102 -18.50 -1.53 0.26
CA ALA A 102 -19.69 -1.22 -0.56
C ALA A 102 -20.98 -0.89 0.24
N GLY A 103 -21.01 -1.14 1.55
CA GLY A 103 -22.14 -0.84 2.44
C GLY A 103 -22.04 0.49 3.19
N ASP A 104 -20.93 1.22 3.08
CA ASP A 104 -20.69 2.49 3.78
C ASP A 104 -20.55 3.65 2.77
N PRO A 105 -21.60 4.49 2.61
CA PRO A 105 -21.59 5.62 1.67
C PRO A 105 -20.46 6.63 1.92
N GLN A 106 -19.94 6.71 3.14
CA GLN A 106 -18.88 7.65 3.53
C GLN A 106 -17.49 7.10 3.20
N ALA A 107 -17.31 5.78 3.30
CA ALA A 107 -16.10 5.08 2.90
C ALA A 107 -15.90 5.09 1.37
N THR A 108 -16.98 4.93 0.60
CA THR A 108 -16.95 4.97 -0.88
C THR A 108 -16.42 6.30 -1.39
N ASN A 109 -16.94 7.42 -0.88
CA ASN A 109 -16.51 8.76 -1.30
C ASN A 109 -15.04 9.06 -0.96
N THR A 110 -14.50 8.49 0.12
CA THR A 110 -13.11 8.76 0.56
C THR A 110 -12.09 7.96 -0.24
N ILE A 111 -12.36 6.68 -0.52
CA ILE A 111 -11.46 5.85 -1.33
C ILE A 111 -11.52 6.27 -2.79
N ASP A 112 -12.70 6.60 -3.33
CA ASP A 112 -12.82 7.13 -4.69
C ASP A 112 -12.05 8.46 -4.86
N LEU A 113 -12.09 9.34 -3.85
CA LEU A 113 -11.28 10.56 -3.83
C LEU A 113 -9.77 10.26 -3.79
N LEU A 114 -9.33 9.29 -2.99
CA LEU A 114 -7.92 8.89 -2.93
C LEU A 114 -7.44 8.22 -4.22
N LEU A 115 -8.29 7.44 -4.90
CA LEU A 115 -7.98 6.79 -6.18
C LEU A 115 -7.95 7.79 -7.35
N THR A 116 -8.77 8.84 -7.30
CA THR A 116 -8.87 9.89 -8.35
C THR A 116 -7.87 11.04 -8.19
N VAL A 117 -7.48 11.40 -6.96
CA VAL A 117 -6.59 12.57 -6.70
C VAL A 117 -5.10 12.26 -6.94
N VAL A 118 -4.69 10.99 -7.00
CA VAL A 118 -3.30 10.63 -7.36
C VAL A 118 -3.15 10.58 -8.89
N GLY A 119 -3.08 11.77 -9.49
CA GLY A 119 -2.54 12.01 -10.83
C GLY A 119 -1.03 11.73 -10.91
N PRO A 120 -0.43 11.70 -12.12
CA PRO A 120 0.90 11.15 -12.35
C PRO A 120 1.96 11.98 -11.61
N PHE A 121 2.72 11.32 -10.73
CA PHE A 121 4.04 11.76 -10.30
C PHE A 121 5.11 11.25 -11.30
#